data_AF-A0A7S2BDP8-F1
#
_entry.id   AF-A0A7S2BDP8-F1
#
_cell.length_a   1.000
_cell.length_b   1.000
_cell.length_c   1.000
_cell.angle_alpha   90.00
_cell.angle_beta   90.00
_cell.angle_gamma   90.00
#
_symmetry.space_group_name_H-M   'P 1'
#
loop_
_entity.id
_entity.type
_entity.pdbx_description
1 polymer ?
#
loop_
_entity_poly.entity_id
_entity_poly.type
_entity_poly.pdbx_seq_one_letter_code
_entity_poly.pdbx_strand_id
1 'polypeptide(L)'
;AKSHYQFNLRDASKVFQGILMVSVKRIESIRDFAAVWYHELRRVFGDRLINDEDSQWLDDLIKSKVSKLGVTAEEVFTQKILCVDFIGSGDKEYELVRDVGSLKPLVEDFLGEYNADSKQPMYLAMFMD
;
A
#
# COMPACT_ATOMS: atom_id res chain seq x y z
N ALA A 1 22.15 15.27 9.98
CA ALA A 1 21.06 14.90 10.92
C ALA A 1 19.73 15.21 10.24
N LYS A 2 18.82 14.22 10.14
CA LYS A 2 17.52 14.38 9.48
C LYS A 2 16.43 14.55 10.53
N SER A 3 16.21 15.79 10.98
CA SER A 3 15.32 16.09 12.11
C SER A 3 13.84 15.74 11.87
N HIS A 4 13.44 15.48 10.61
CA HIS A 4 12.08 15.10 10.23
C HIS A 4 11.79 13.59 10.41
N TYR A 5 12.81 12.76 10.69
CA TYR A 5 12.62 11.34 11.02
C TYR A 5 12.26 11.20 12.50
N GLN A 6 11.06 11.64 12.85
CA GLN A 6 10.50 11.42 14.18
C GLN A 6 9.59 10.19 14.15
N PHE A 7 10.07 9.10 14.73
CA PHE A 7 9.31 7.87 14.91
C PHE A 7 8.90 7.72 16.37
N ASN A 8 7.63 7.40 16.62
CA ASN A 8 7.11 7.16 17.96
C ASN A 8 6.18 5.93 17.99
N LEU A 9 5.72 5.53 19.18
CA LEU A 9 4.86 4.37 19.34
C LEU A 9 3.50 4.49 18.63
N ARG A 10 3.05 5.72 18.33
CA ARG A 10 1.82 5.93 17.54
C ARG A 10 1.98 5.42 16.12
N ASP A 11 3.19 5.49 15.56
CA ASP A 11 3.46 4.99 14.21
C ASP A 11 3.28 3.47 14.17
N ALA A 12 3.79 2.76 15.19
CA ALA A 12 3.53 1.32 15.32
C ALA A 12 2.02 1.03 15.44
N SER A 13 1.27 1.81 16.23
CA SER A 13 -0.20 1.66 16.30
C SER A 13 -0.90 1.87 14.96
N LYS A 14 -0.45 2.81 14.13
CA LYS A 14 -1.00 3.05 12.79
C LYS A 14 -0.80 1.86 11.87
N VAL A 15 0.34 1.19 11.95
CA VAL A 15 0.60 -0.05 11.18
C VAL A 15 -0.43 -1.11 11.55
N PHE A 16 -0.63 -1.37 12.84
CA PHE A 16 -1.63 -2.35 13.29
C PHE A 16 -3.06 -1.94 12.89
N GLN A 17 -3.40 -0.66 12.99
CA GLN A 17 -4.70 -0.15 12.52
C GLN A 17 -4.89 -0.41 11.01
N GLY A 18 -3.88 -0.14 10.18
CA GLY A 18 -3.89 -0.44 8.75
C GLY A 18 -4.16 -1.90 8.45
N ILE A 19 -3.45 -2.80 9.14
CA ILE A 19 -3.64 -4.25 9.00
C ILE A 19 -5.06 -4.67 9.42
N LEU A 20 -5.59 -4.09 10.49
CA LEU A 20 -6.93 -4.40 11.00
C LEU A 20 -8.06 -3.85 10.13
N MET A 21 -7.79 -2.86 9.28
CA MET A 21 -8.74 -2.40 8.27
C MET A 21 -8.86 -3.36 7.09
N VAL A 22 -7.84 -4.18 6.84
CA VAL A 22 -7.87 -5.13 5.72
C VAL A 22 -8.92 -6.20 5.95
N SER A 23 -9.74 -6.46 4.93
CA SER A 23 -10.75 -7.51 4.97
C SER A 23 -10.12 -8.88 5.17
N VAL A 24 -10.43 -9.54 6.29
CA VAL A 24 -9.94 -10.90 6.63
C VAL A 24 -10.33 -11.91 5.54
N LYS A 25 -11.46 -11.69 4.85
CA LYS A 25 -11.92 -12.54 3.75
C LYS A 25 -10.97 -12.56 2.55
N ARG A 26 -10.13 -11.53 2.41
CA ARG A 26 -9.18 -11.36 1.30
C ARG A 26 -7.79 -11.89 1.60
N ILE A 27 -7.48 -12.18 2.87
CA ILE A 27 -6.21 -12.73 3.31
C ILE A 27 -6.32 -14.25 3.34
N GLU A 28 -5.87 -14.90 2.27
CA GLU A 28 -6.00 -16.36 2.11
C GLU A 28 -4.74 -17.11 2.54
N SER A 29 -3.62 -16.41 2.66
CA SER A 29 -2.31 -17.01 2.94
C SER A 29 -1.43 -16.14 3.83
N ILE A 30 -0.43 -16.77 4.46
CA ILE A 30 0.62 -16.04 5.20
C ILE A 30 1.39 -15.07 4.29
N ARG A 31 1.48 -15.39 2.99
CA ARG A 31 2.05 -14.52 1.96
C ARG A 31 1.24 -13.24 1.80
N ASP A 32 -0.08 -13.35 1.74
CA ASP A 32 -0.97 -12.17 1.62
C ASP A 32 -0.89 -11.30 2.87
N PHE A 33 -0.82 -11.92 4.06
CA PHE A 33 -0.60 -11.19 5.30
C PHE A 33 0.77 -10.48 5.31
N ALA A 34 1.84 -11.15 4.87
CA ALA A 34 3.16 -10.56 4.76
C ALA A 34 3.19 -9.38 3.77
N ALA A 35 2.44 -9.46 2.67
CA ALA A 35 2.30 -8.38 1.70
C ALA A 35 1.61 -7.15 2.32
N VAL A 36 0.47 -7.36 2.99
CA VAL A 36 -0.25 -6.29 3.72
C VAL A 36 0.63 -5.67 4.80
N TRP A 37 1.35 -6.49 5.56
CA TRP A 37 2.24 -6.01 6.60
C TRP A 37 3.37 -5.14 6.04
N TYR A 38 3.99 -5.57 4.95
CA TYR A 38 4.97 -4.76 4.23
C TYR A 38 4.38 -3.45 3.72
N HIS A 39 3.19 -3.49 3.10
CA HIS A 39 2.50 -2.31 2.60
C HIS A 39 2.30 -1.27 3.71
N GLU A 40 1.75 -1.67 4.87
CA GLU A 40 1.51 -0.74 5.97
C GLU A 40 2.81 -0.21 6.60
N LEU A 41 3.86 -1.04 6.69
CA LEU A 41 5.17 -0.55 7.14
C LEU A 41 5.75 0.48 6.17
N ARG A 42 5.65 0.24 4.86
CA ARG A 42 6.12 1.17 3.83
C ARG A 42 5.32 2.46 3.83
N ARG A 43 3.99 2.39 3.96
CA ARG A 43 3.11 3.56 4.05
C ARG A 43 3.36 4.40 5.30
N VAL A 44 3.56 3.77 6.47
CA VAL A 44 3.73 4.51 7.72
C VAL A 44 5.13 5.11 7.86
N PHE A 45 6.16 4.34 7.48
CA PHE A 45 7.56 4.73 7.69
C PHE A 45 8.24 5.20 6.41
N GLY A 46 8.02 4.49 5.30
CA GLY A 46 8.65 4.76 4.00
C GLY A 46 8.26 6.09 3.37
N ASP A 47 7.00 6.53 3.51
CA ASP A 47 6.53 7.83 3.00
C ASP A 47 7.29 9.02 3.60
N ARG A 48 7.95 8.84 4.75
CA ARG A 48 8.79 9.88 5.39
C ARG A 48 10.23 9.84 4.91
N LEU A 49 10.66 8.78 4.24
CA LEU A 49 12.04 8.61 3.78
C LEU A 49 12.23 9.39 2.48
N ILE A 50 13.35 10.12 2.39
CA ILE A 50 13.65 11.01 1.25
C ILE A 50 14.77 10.43 0.39
N ASN A 51 15.67 9.65 1.01
CA ASN A 51 16.80 9.06 0.30
C ASN A 51 16.47 7.63 -0.12
N ASP A 52 16.87 7.29 -1.34
CA ASP A 52 16.74 5.91 -1.86
C ASP A 52 17.50 4.90 -1.00
N GLU A 53 18.65 5.28 -0.44
CA GLU A 53 19.42 4.45 0.48
C GLU A 53 18.63 4.04 1.73
N ASP A 54 17.91 4.98 2.35
CA ASP A 54 17.10 4.69 3.54
C ASP A 54 15.87 3.86 3.16
N SER A 55 15.29 4.14 1.98
CA SER A 55 14.15 3.39 1.44
C SER A 55 14.53 1.93 1.20
N GLN A 56 15.69 1.70 0.59
CA GLN A 56 16.25 0.38 0.35
C GLN A 56 16.58 -0.33 1.66
N TRP A 57 17.16 0.38 2.63
CA TRP A 57 17.43 -0.18 3.96
C TRP A 57 16.16 -0.64 4.66
N LEU A 58 15.06 0.13 4.57
CA LEU A 58 13.77 -0.27 5.13
C LEU A 58 13.24 -1.53 4.43
N ASP A 59 13.31 -1.59 3.11
CA ASP A 59 12.87 -2.76 2.34
C ASP A 59 13.65 -4.02 2.73
N ASP A 60 14.97 -3.92 2.83
CA ASP A 60 15.84 -5.04 3.20
C ASP A 60 15.61 -5.47 4.65
N LEU A 61 15.37 -4.51 5.55
CA LEU A 61 15.00 -4.78 6.93
C LEU A 61 13.69 -5.58 6.99
N ILE A 62 12.65 -5.17 6.27
CA ILE A 62 11.35 -5.86 6.28
C ILE A 62 11.49 -7.25 5.66
N LYS A 63 12.17 -7.37 4.51
CA LYS A 63 12.47 -8.67 3.86
C LYS A 63 13.14 -9.65 4.82
N SER A 64 14.11 -9.18 5.61
CA SER A 64 14.80 -10.01 6.61
C SER A 64 13.90 -10.50 7.75
N LYS A 65 12.78 -9.80 8.03
CA LYS A 65 11.80 -10.23 9.04
C LYS A 65 10.74 -11.14 8.44
N VAL A 66 10.33 -10.89 7.20
CA VAL A 66 9.39 -11.75 6.47
C VAL A 66 9.93 -13.16 6.29
N SER A 67 11.24 -13.32 6.06
CA SER A 67 11.86 -14.64 5.99
C SER A 67 11.70 -15.47 7.29
N LYS A 68 11.54 -14.82 8.44
CA LYS A 68 11.26 -15.49 9.73
C LYS A 68 9.81 -15.96 9.87
N LEU A 69 8.90 -15.48 9.03
CA LEU A 69 7.51 -15.93 8.97
C LEU A 69 7.35 -17.20 8.12
N GLY A 70 8.45 -17.76 7.60
CA GLY A 70 8.41 -18.97 6.76
C GLY A 70 7.97 -18.71 5.32
N VAL A 71 8.07 -17.45 4.85
CA VAL A 71 7.76 -17.05 3.48
C VAL A 71 9.00 -16.45 2.84
N THR A 72 9.27 -16.77 1.58
CA THR A 72 10.41 -16.19 0.88
C THR A 72 10.07 -14.76 0.49
N ALA A 73 11.01 -13.82 0.70
CA ALA A 73 10.83 -12.43 0.30
C ALA A 73 10.44 -12.31 -1.19
N GLU A 74 11.06 -13.12 -2.05
CA GLU A 74 10.77 -13.15 -3.49
C GLU A 74 9.30 -13.51 -3.77
N GLU A 75 8.68 -14.39 -3.00
CA GLU A 75 7.28 -14.79 -3.19
C GLU A 75 6.29 -13.67 -2.82
N VAL A 76 6.71 -12.75 -1.94
CA VAL A 76 5.86 -11.63 -1.45
C VAL A 76 6.07 -10.38 -2.32
N PHE A 77 7.31 -10.11 -2.74
CA PHE A 77 7.72 -8.86 -3.38
C PHE A 77 7.87 -8.96 -4.90
N THR A 78 7.27 -9.97 -5.56
CA THR A 78 7.33 -10.13 -7.03
C THR A 78 6.64 -9.01 -7.80
N GLN A 79 5.71 -8.27 -7.18
CA GLN A 79 4.91 -7.22 -7.82
C GLN A 79 4.68 -6.03 -6.90
N LYS A 80 4.29 -4.87 -7.46
CA LYS A 80 3.91 -3.67 -6.69
C LYS A 80 2.71 -4.03 -5.79
N ILE A 81 2.93 -4.04 -4.48
CA ILE A 81 1.90 -4.33 -3.49
C ILE A 81 1.09 -3.06 -3.28
N LEU A 82 -0.21 -3.12 -3.53
CA LEU A 82 -1.13 -2.01 -3.31
C LEU A 82 -2.29 -2.49 -2.45
N CYS A 83 -2.66 -1.71 -1.45
CA CYS A 83 -3.91 -1.89 -0.71
C CYS A 83 -4.79 -0.66 -0.95
N VAL A 84 -6.04 -0.88 -1.34
CA VAL A 84 -6.98 0.19 -1.70
C VAL A 84 -8.34 -0.08 -1.08
N ASP A 85 -9.13 0.97 -0.86
CA ASP A 85 -10.48 0.91 -0.29
C ASP A 85 -11.57 1.21 -1.32
N PHE A 86 -11.23 1.53 -2.58
CA PHE A 86 -12.20 2.01 -3.56
C PHE A 86 -12.62 0.97 -4.61
N ILE A 87 -12.18 -0.29 -4.48
CA ILE A 87 -12.61 -1.38 -5.36
C ILE A 87 -13.98 -1.91 -4.92
N GLY A 88 -14.87 -2.13 -5.89
CA GLY A 88 -16.19 -2.73 -5.67
C GLY A 88 -17.33 -1.72 -5.51
N SER A 89 -18.56 -2.22 -5.58
CA SER A 89 -19.78 -1.42 -5.44
C SER A 89 -20.41 -1.66 -4.06
N GLY A 90 -20.50 -0.63 -3.23
CA GLY A 90 -21.12 -0.72 -1.89
C GLY A 90 -20.14 -0.42 -0.75
N ASP A 91 -20.14 -1.26 0.29
CA ASP A 91 -19.22 -1.14 1.42
C ASP A 91 -17.79 -1.39 0.93
N LYS A 92 -17.09 -0.27 0.76
CA LYS A 92 -15.70 -0.13 0.37
C LYS A 92 -14.79 -0.76 1.42
N GLU A 93 -14.36 -1.99 1.17
CA GLU A 93 -13.43 -2.71 2.04
C GLU A 93 -11.98 -2.38 1.64
N TYR A 94 -11.12 -2.13 2.63
CA TYR A 94 -9.68 -2.01 2.38
C TYR A 94 -9.12 -3.40 2.03
N GLU A 95 -8.60 -3.57 0.82
CA GLU A 95 -8.17 -4.86 0.31
C GLU A 95 -6.85 -4.81 -0.46
N LEU A 96 -6.13 -5.93 -0.41
CA LEU A 96 -4.93 -6.16 -1.21
C LEU A 96 -5.31 -6.36 -2.68
N VAL A 97 -4.78 -5.51 -3.56
CA VAL A 97 -5.03 -5.55 -4.99
C VAL A 97 -4.39 -6.79 -5.60
N ARG A 98 -5.21 -7.63 -6.26
CA ARG A 98 -4.75 -8.84 -6.97
C ARG A 98 -4.35 -8.56 -8.41
N ASP A 99 -5.09 -7.68 -9.07
CA ASP A 99 -4.82 -7.23 -10.43
C ASP A 99 -4.72 -5.70 -10.44
N VAL A 100 -3.50 -5.21 -10.71
CA VAL A 100 -3.26 -3.77 -10.82
C VAL A 100 -3.77 -3.23 -12.15
N GLY A 101 -3.92 -4.08 -13.17
CA GLY A 101 -4.45 -3.69 -14.48
C GLY A 101 -5.90 -3.19 -14.40
N SER A 102 -6.71 -3.73 -13.49
CA SER A 102 -8.09 -3.29 -13.29
C SER A 102 -8.21 -1.93 -12.57
N LEU A 103 -7.15 -1.42 -11.94
CA LEU A 103 -7.20 -0.14 -11.23
C LEU A 103 -7.26 1.06 -12.18
N LYS A 104 -6.50 1.01 -13.27
CA LYS A 104 -6.42 2.13 -14.21
C LYS A 104 -7.80 2.55 -14.77
N PRO A 105 -8.61 1.65 -15.37
CA PRO A 105 -9.92 2.05 -15.88
C PRO A 105 -10.85 2.56 -14.77
N LEU A 106 -10.81 1.95 -13.58
CA LEU A 106 -11.62 2.39 -12.44
C LEU A 106 -11.28 3.82 -11.98
N VAL A 107 -9.99 4.16 -11.93
CA VAL A 107 -9.55 5.51 -11.55
C VAL A 107 -9.85 6.52 -12.66
N GLU A 108 -9.74 6.12 -13.93
CA GLU A 108 -10.13 6.96 -15.08
C GLU A 108 -11.63 7.26 -15.08
N ASP A 109 -12.46 6.28 -14.73
CA ASP A 109 -13.91 6.47 -14.55
C ASP A 109 -14.21 7.47 -13.43
N PHE A 110 -13.59 7.31 -12.25
CA PHE A 110 -13.74 8.27 -11.15
C PHE A 110 -13.26 9.69 -11.50
N LEU A 111 -12.19 9.80 -12.28
CA LEU A 111 -11.71 11.10 -12.77
C LEU A 111 -12.71 11.73 -13.77
N GLY A 112 -13.33 10.91 -14.62
CA GLY A 112 -14.39 11.31 -15.53
C GLY A 112 -15.62 11.86 -14.80
N GLU A 113 -16.10 11.13 -13.78
CA GLU A 113 -17.19 11.56 -12.91
C GLU A 113 -16.86 12.89 -12.20
N TYR A 114 -15.67 12.98 -11.60
CA TYR A 114 -15.21 14.20 -10.95
C TYR A 114 -15.18 15.40 -11.92
N ASN A 115 -14.67 15.20 -13.13
CA ASN A 115 -14.56 16.26 -14.13
C ASN A 115 -15.93 16.69 -14.68
N ALA A 116 -16.94 15.82 -14.68
CA ALA A 116 -18.29 16.15 -15.10
C ALA A 116 -18.99 17.09 -14.09
N ASP A 117 -18.77 16.89 -12.79
CA ASP A 117 -19.41 17.67 -11.73
C ASP A 117 -18.59 18.89 -11.27
N SER A 118 -17.27 18.90 -11.53
CA SER A 118 -16.37 19.93 -11.05
C SER A 118 -16.33 21.17 -11.95
N LYS A 119 -16.28 22.35 -11.31
CA LYS A 119 -16.02 23.63 -12.00
C LYS A 119 -14.55 23.82 -12.38
N GLN A 120 -13.67 22.95 -11.89
CA GLN A 120 -12.24 22.95 -12.17
C GLN A 120 -11.80 21.53 -12.58
N PRO A 121 -11.92 21.18 -13.87
CA PRO A 121 -11.55 19.85 -14.35
C PRO A 121 -10.03 19.64 -14.26
N MET A 122 -9.64 18.41 -13.96
CA MET A 122 -8.26 17.94 -13.87
C MET A 122 -7.94 16.96 -15.00
N TYR A 123 -6.89 17.23 -15.77
CA TYR A 123 -6.42 16.36 -16.86
C TYR A 123 -5.24 15.51 -16.39
N LEU A 124 -5.52 14.56 -15.51
CA LEU A 124 -4.52 13.64 -14.99
C LEU A 124 -4.36 12.45 -15.93
N ALA A 125 -3.12 12.07 -16.21
CA ALA A 125 -2.79 10.83 -16.91
C ALA A 125 -2.29 9.80 -15.89
N MET A 126 -2.84 8.60 -15.94
CA MET A 126 -2.53 7.53 -14.99
C MET A 126 -1.39 6.65 -15.51
N PHE A 127 -0.34 6.54 -14.71
CA PHE A 127 0.88 5.78 -14.97
C PHE A 127 1.24 4.90 -13.75
N MET A 128 2.14 3.94 -13.96
CA MET A 128 2.51 2.91 -12.96
C MET A 128 3.86 3.17 -12.27
N ASP A 129 4.51 4.25 -12.67
CA ASP A 129 5.82 4.74 -12.24
C ASP A 129 5.85 5.28 -10.80
#